data_AF-A0A7G8Q9R9-F1
#
_entry.id   AF-A0A7G8Q9R9-F1
#
_cell.length_a   1.000
_cell.length_b   1.000
_cell.length_c   1.000
_cell.angle_alpha   90.00
_cell.angle_beta   90.00
_cell.angle_gamma   90.00
#
_symmetry.space_group_name_H-M   'P 1'
#
loop_
_entity.id
_entity.type
_entity.pdbx_description
1 polymer ?
#
loop_
_entity_poly.entity_id
_entity_poly.type
_entity_poly.pdbx_seq_one_letter_code
_entity_poly.pdbx_strand_id
1 'polypeptide(L)'
;MRTKKLYKVTFLHLGKCYELYARHVASSSLWGFTEVGELVFEPVGEGLLVDPTEEKLRDEFKDTRVLHLPMQSVVRIEEVENKGALVIRDASDGQKITPFPMPPRGR
;
A
#
# COMPACT_ATOMS: atom_id res chain seq x y z
N MET A 1 2.21 -6.79 -26.68
CA MET A 1 1.46 -5.88 -25.78
C MET A 1 2.29 -5.72 -24.51
N ARG A 2 2.59 -4.49 -24.08
CA ARG A 2 3.34 -4.28 -22.83
C ARG A 2 2.41 -4.67 -21.68
N THR A 3 2.75 -5.69 -20.91
CA THR A 3 2.02 -6.03 -19.68
C THR A 3 2.02 -4.79 -18.79
N LYS A 4 0.82 -4.31 -18.43
CA LYS A 4 0.71 -3.20 -17.48
C LYS A 4 1.22 -3.74 -16.14
N LYS A 5 2.28 -3.13 -15.61
CA LYS A 5 2.86 -3.50 -14.33
C LYS A 5 1.81 -3.43 -13.24
N LEU A 6 1.88 -4.32 -12.26
CA LEU A 6 1.03 -4.31 -11.08
C LEU A 6 1.96 -4.25 -9.87
N TYR A 7 1.73 -3.28 -9.01
CA TYR A 7 2.49 -3.10 -7.79
C TYR A 7 1.61 -3.38 -6.60
N LYS A 8 2.12 -4.17 -5.64
CA LYS A 8 1.59 -4.21 -4.28
C LYS A 8 2.42 -3.27 -3.43
N VAL A 9 1.78 -2.24 -2.87
CA VAL A 9 2.41 -1.25 -1.99
C VAL A 9 1.90 -1.46 -0.58
N THR A 10 2.81 -1.75 0.35
CA THR A 10 2.55 -1.85 1.78
C THR A 10 3.10 -0.63 2.48
N PHE A 11 2.26 0.08 3.24
CA PHE A 11 2.66 1.32 3.91
C PHE A 11 1.92 1.54 5.23
N LEU A 12 2.49 2.38 6.08
CA LEU A 12 1.90 2.81 7.34
C LEU A 12 0.99 4.02 7.13
N HIS A 13 -0.25 3.92 7.62
CA HIS A 13 -1.23 4.99 7.60
C HIS A 13 -2.07 4.94 8.88
N LEU A 14 -2.15 6.06 9.61
CA LEU A 14 -2.97 6.21 10.82
C LEU A 14 -2.80 5.06 11.84
N GLY A 15 -1.55 4.63 12.09
CA GLY A 15 -1.25 3.55 13.04
C GLY A 15 -1.56 2.14 12.53
N LYS A 16 -1.90 2.00 11.25
CA LYS A 16 -2.21 0.73 10.59
C LYS A 16 -1.29 0.49 9.41
N CYS A 17 -1.12 -0.78 9.06
CA CYS A 17 -0.39 -1.22 7.88
C CYS A 17 -1.41 -1.52 6.78
N TYR A 18 -1.36 -0.73 5.71
CA TYR A 18 -2.26 -0.80 4.57
C TYR A 18 -1.54 -1.49 3.41
N GLU A 19 -2.29 -2.27 2.64
CA GLU A 19 -1.85 -2.85 1.38
C GLU A 19 -2.75 -2.32 0.26
N LEU A 20 -2.15 -1.79 -0.81
CA LEU A 20 -2.87 -1.33 -2.00
C LEU A 20 -2.23 -1.89 -3.26
N TYR A 21 -3.04 -2.09 -4.30
CA TYR A 21 -2.54 -2.35 -5.64
C TYR A 21 -2.57 -1.10 -6.50
N ALA A 22 -1.51 -0.90 -7.29
CA ALA A 22 -1.34 0.26 -8.16
C ALA A 22 -0.72 -0.14 -9.50
N ARG A 23 -0.97 0.64 -10.56
CA ARG A 23 -0.29 0.45 -11.86
C ARG A 23 0.89 1.40 -12.05
N HIS A 24 0.99 2.43 -11.21
CA HIS A 24 2.06 3.41 -11.26
C HIS A 24 2.76 3.52 -9.91
N VAL A 25 4.08 3.35 -9.90
CA VAL A 25 4.96 3.68 -8.79
C VAL A 25 6.20 4.38 -9.33
N ALA A 26 6.55 5.55 -8.77
CA ALA A 26 7.71 6.33 -9.18
C ALA A 26 8.27 7.16 -8.02
N SER A 27 9.50 7.67 -8.18
CA SER A 27 10.00 8.73 -7.31
C SER A 27 9.16 9.99 -7.50
N SER A 28 8.73 10.61 -6.40
CA SER A 28 7.89 11.78 -6.49
C SER A 28 8.66 13.03 -6.90
N SER A 29 7.97 13.96 -7.57
CA SER A 29 8.42 15.36 -7.68
C SER A 29 8.53 16.08 -6.33
N LEU A 30 7.84 15.57 -5.30
CA LEU A 30 7.98 15.99 -3.90
C LEU A 30 9.14 15.24 -3.26
N TRP A 31 10.14 15.98 -2.81
CA TRP A 31 11.32 15.38 -2.18
C TRP A 31 10.97 14.59 -0.92
N GLY A 32 11.46 13.35 -0.84
CA GLY A 32 11.18 12.44 0.28
C GLY A 32 9.88 11.64 0.16
N PHE A 33 9.23 11.65 -1.02
CA PHE A 33 7.98 10.92 -1.27
C PHE A 33 8.09 9.96 -2.45
N THR A 34 7.29 8.91 -2.40
CA THR A 34 7.03 7.96 -3.47
C THR A 34 5.64 8.22 -4.03
N GLU A 35 5.54 8.39 -5.35
CA GLU A 35 4.27 8.49 -6.06
C GLU A 35 3.68 7.10 -6.30
N VAL A 36 2.43 6.91 -5.89
CA VAL A 36 1.65 5.68 -6.12
C VAL A 36 0.33 6.10 -6.75
N GLY A 37 0.10 5.69 -7.99
CA GLY A 37 -1.06 6.13 -8.77
C GLY A 37 -1.73 4.98 -9.51
N GLU A 38 -2.88 5.28 -10.12
CA GLU A 38 -3.69 4.28 -10.83
C GLU A 38 -4.04 3.10 -9.90
N LEU A 39 -4.64 3.42 -8.75
CA LEU A 39 -5.05 2.44 -7.74
C LEU A 39 -6.03 1.43 -8.34
N VAL A 40 -5.87 0.17 -7.97
CA VAL A 40 -6.64 -0.96 -8.52
C VAL A 40 -7.47 -1.60 -7.42
N PHE A 41 -8.77 -1.34 -7.47
CA PHE A 41 -9.79 -1.99 -6.64
C PHE A 41 -10.61 -2.98 -7.46
N GLU A 42 -11.09 -4.05 -6.84
CA GLU A 42 -12.08 -4.93 -7.47
C GLU A 42 -13.42 -4.19 -7.69
N PRO A 43 -14.11 -4.42 -8.83
CA PRO A 43 -15.42 -3.84 -9.10
C PRO A 43 -16.47 -4.30 -8.09
N VAL A 44 -17.35 -3.39 -7.69
CA VAL A 44 -18.56 -3.75 -6.93
C VAL A 44 -19.58 -4.33 -7.91
N GLY A 45 -19.75 -5.66 -7.88
CA GLY A 45 -20.86 -6.33 -8.58
C GLY A 45 -20.48 -7.07 -9.85
N GLU A 46 -20.20 -8.36 -9.68
CA GLU A 46 -20.55 -9.47 -10.59
C GLU A 46 -20.36 -10.77 -9.78
N GLY A 47 -21.31 -11.07 -8.89
CA GLY A 47 -21.36 -12.33 -8.14
C GLY A 47 -20.28 -12.58 -7.07
N LEU A 48 -19.29 -11.70 -6.92
CA LEU A 48 -18.20 -11.86 -5.95
C LEU A 48 -18.46 -11.04 -4.68
N LEU A 49 -18.45 -11.69 -3.52
CA LEU A 49 -18.41 -11.04 -2.21
C LEU A 49 -17.12 -10.22 -2.12
N VAL A 50 -17.23 -8.89 -2.10
CA VAL A 50 -16.08 -8.01 -1.89
C VAL A 50 -15.67 -8.08 -0.42
N ASP A 51 -14.37 -8.24 -0.16
CA ASP A 51 -13.85 -8.23 1.22
C ASP A 51 -14.12 -6.87 1.88
N PRO A 52 -14.68 -6.82 3.12
CA PRO A 52 -14.94 -5.56 3.83
C PRO A 52 -13.72 -4.63 3.95
N THR A 53 -12.51 -5.20 3.92
CA THR A 53 -11.24 -4.48 3.91
C THR A 53 -11.04 -3.71 2.61
N GLU A 54 -11.30 -4.36 1.47
CA GLU A 54 -11.17 -3.73 0.15
C GLU A 54 -12.22 -2.65 -0.05
N GLU A 55 -13.44 -2.84 0.49
CA GLU A 55 -14.46 -1.79 0.48
C GLU A 55 -14.04 -0.55 1.25
N LYS A 56 -13.48 -0.72 2.47
CA LYS A 56 -12.97 0.40 3.26
C LYS A 56 -11.84 1.14 2.56
N LEU A 57 -10.87 0.41 2.00
CA LEU A 57 -9.76 1.02 1.26
C LEU A 57 -10.27 1.77 0.03
N ARG A 58 -11.22 1.19 -0.70
CA ARG A 58 -11.85 1.84 -1.83
C ARG A 58 -12.55 3.12 -1.41
N ASP A 59 -13.38 3.08 -0.37
CA ASP A 59 -14.11 4.26 0.10
C ASP A 59 -13.18 5.36 0.59
N GLU A 60 -12.07 5.00 1.23
CA GLU A 60 -11.04 5.92 1.70
C GLU A 60 -10.28 6.59 0.54
N PHE A 61 -9.96 5.85 -0.53
CA PHE A 61 -9.11 6.32 -1.63
C PHE A 61 -9.82 6.54 -2.97
N LYS A 62 -11.15 6.40 -3.05
CA LYS A 62 -11.92 6.51 -4.31
C LYS A 62 -11.70 7.82 -5.06
N ASP A 63 -11.51 8.91 -4.34
CA ASP A 63 -11.32 10.26 -4.89
C ASP A 63 -9.82 10.63 -4.98
N THR A 64 -8.93 9.68 -4.70
CA THR A 64 -7.48 9.89 -4.72
C THR A 64 -6.88 9.43 -6.06
N ARG A 65 -6.33 10.38 -6.81
CA ARG A 65 -5.65 10.08 -8.09
C ARG A 65 -4.23 9.54 -7.90
N VAL A 66 -3.47 10.16 -7.01
CA VAL A 66 -2.07 9.83 -6.71
C VAL A 66 -1.84 9.99 -5.22
N LEU A 67 -1.26 8.97 -4.59
CA LEU A 67 -0.74 9.01 -3.24
C LEU A 67 0.73 9.43 -3.28
N HIS A 68 1.06 10.48 -2.55
CA HIS A 68 2.45 10.81 -2.24
C HIS A 68 2.75 10.23 -0.85
N LEU A 69 3.36 9.06 -0.83
CA LEU A 69 3.70 8.37 0.41
C LEU A 69 5.09 8.81 0.88
N PRO A 70 5.27 9.32 2.11
CA PRO A 70 6.59 9.56 2.64
C PRO A 70 7.46 8.30 2.58
N MET A 71 8.73 8.42 2.22
CA MET A 71 9.63 7.26 2.07
C MET A 71 9.66 6.38 3.33
N GLN A 72 9.62 6.98 4.52
CA GLN A 72 9.64 6.27 5.79
C GLN A 72 8.33 5.54 6.13
N SER A 73 7.20 5.89 5.49
CA SER A 73 5.93 5.18 5.71
C SER A 73 5.81 3.96 4.83
N VAL A 74 6.59 3.86 3.74
CA VAL A 74 6.59 2.71 2.85
C VAL A 74 7.32 1.55 3.55
N VAL A 75 6.59 0.44 3.73
CA VAL A 75 7.14 -0.80 4.26
C VAL A 75 7.73 -1.66 3.13
N ARG A 76 6.99 -1.80 2.02
CA ARG A 76 7.41 -2.64 0.89
C ARG A 76 6.71 -2.24 -0.42
N ILE A 77 7.41 -2.38 -1.54
CA ILE A 77 6.85 -2.29 -2.89
C ILE A 77 7.25 -3.55 -3.65
N GLU A 78 6.26 -4.28 -4.18
CA GLU A 78 6.46 -5.53 -4.93
C GLU A 78 5.87 -5.36 -6.33
N GLU A 79 6.63 -5.64 -7.39
CA GLU A 79 6.08 -5.82 -8.74
C GLU A 79 5.57 -7.27 -8.84
N VAL A 80 4.26 -7.45 -9.01
CA VAL A 80 3.59 -8.76 -8.95
C VAL A 80 2.83 -9.05 -10.23
N GLU A 81 2.61 -10.33 -10.54
CA GLU A 81 1.82 -10.73 -11.71
C GLU A 81 0.31 -10.69 -11.43
N ASN A 82 -0.10 -11.09 -10.22
CA ASN A 82 -1.50 -11.29 -9.86
C ASN A 82 -1.86 -10.57 -8.55
N LYS A 83 -3.14 -10.15 -8.42
CA LYS A 83 -3.68 -9.64 -7.15
C LYS A 83 -3.93 -10.82 -6.19
N GLY A 84 -3.53 -10.65 -4.93
CA GLY A 84 -4.01 -11.44 -3.80
C GLY A 84 -4.89 -10.60 -2.87
N ALA A 85 -5.50 -11.23 -1.87
CA ALA A 85 -6.35 -10.54 -0.88
C ALA A 85 -5.62 -9.38 -0.20
N LEU A 86 -6.31 -8.24 -0.06
CA LEU A 86 -5.82 -7.07 0.66
C LEU A 86 -6.01 -7.25 2.17
N VAL A 87 -5.07 -6.74 2.95
CA VAL A 87 -5.14 -6.83 4.41
C VAL A 87 -4.83 -5.47 5.03
N ILE A 88 -5.70 -5.00 5.92
CA ILE A 88 -5.38 -3.94 6.88
C ILE A 88 -5.02 -4.63 8.20
N ARG A 89 -3.87 -4.27 8.79
CA ARG A 89 -3.47 -4.76 10.11
C ARG A 89 -3.13 -3.60 11.03
N ASP A 90 -3.36 -3.75 12.32
CA ASP A 90 -2.83 -2.80 13.29
C ASP A 90 -1.30 -2.84 13.29
N ALA A 91 -0.66 -1.68 13.19
CA ALA A 91 0.80 -1.61 13.11
C ALA A 91 1.48 -1.97 14.45
N SER A 92 0.71 -1.99 15.54
CA SER A 92 1.15 -2.41 16.88
C SER A 92 1.38 -3.91 17.03
N ASP A 93 0.79 -4.75 16.16
CA ASP A 93 0.83 -6.21 16.32
C ASP A 93 2.17 -6.85 15.94
N GLY A 94 3.15 -6.08 15.45
CA GLY A 94 4.55 -6.52 15.30
C GLY A 94 4.80 -7.70 14.34
N GLN A 95 3.78 -8.29 13.74
CA GLN A 95 3.91 -9.54 12.97
C GLN A 95 4.60 -9.40 11.61
N LYS A 96 4.80 -8.16 11.11
CA LYS A 96 5.48 -7.91 9.83
C LYS A 96 6.35 -6.66 9.77
N ILE A 97 6.33 -5.82 10.80
CA ILE A 97 7.16 -4.62 10.88
C ILE A 97 8.26 -4.97 11.88
N THR A 98 9.39 -5.47 11.41
CA THR A 98 10.58 -5.56 12.25
C THR A 98 11.12 -4.15 12.42
N PRO A 99 11.14 -3.59 13.65
CA PRO A 99 11.77 -2.30 13.89
C PRO A 99 13.21 -2.36 13.37
N PHE A 100 13.66 -1.28 12.73
CA PHE A 100 15.05 -1.19 12.33
C PHE A 100 15.93 -1.33 13.59
N PRO A 101 17.03 -2.10 13.55
CA PRO A 101 17.89 -2.26 14.71
C PRO A 101 18.36 -0.88 15.20
N MET A 102 17.97 -0.55 16.42
CA MET A 102 18.41 0.69 17.07
C MET A 102 19.88 0.53 17.46
N PRO A 103 20.72 1.57 17.28
CA PRO A 103 22.07 1.57 17.82
C PRO A 103 22.03 1.27 19.32
N PRO A 104 23.00 0.50 19.86
CA PRO A 104 23.11 0.32 21.31
C PRO A 104 23.19 1.70 21.95
N ARG A 105 22.35 1.94 22.96
CA ARG A 105 22.43 3.19 23.72
C ARG A 105 23.81 3.24 24.38
N GLY A 106 24.63 4.20 23.94
CA GLY A 106 25.88 4.53 24.63
C GLY A 106 25.59 4.79 26.10
N ARG A 107 26.45 4.25 26.96
CA ARG A 107 26.35 4.35 28.41
C ARG A 107 26.67 5.76 28.89
#